data_AF-A0A8S8XUV0-F1
#
_entry.id   AF-A0A8S8XUV0-F1
#
_cell.length_a   1.000
_cell.length_b   1.000
_cell.length_c   1.000
_cell.angle_alpha   90.00
_cell.angle_beta   90.00
_cell.angle_gamma   90.00
#
_symmetry.space_group_name_H-M   'P 1'
#
loop_
_entity.id
_entity.type
_entity.pdbx_description
1 polymer ?
#
loop_
_entity_poly.entity_id
_entity_poly.type
_entity_poly.pdbx_seq_one_letter_code
_entity_poly.pdbx_strand_id
1 'polypeptide(L)' 'MNLGSGTSSMDERLGCLRLNDTRHDLELLIWPTGRTVALNARHPNMVAMSAVHWKSKFADKKSFKA' A
#
# COMPACT_ATOMS: atom_id res chain seq x y z
N MET A 1 8.95 2.21 7.29
CA MET A 1 9.69 0.96 6.99
C MET A 1 9.91 0.88 5.48
N ASN A 2 11.11 0.53 5.01
CA ASN A 2 11.37 0.32 3.58
C ASN A 2 10.96 -1.11 3.21
N LEU A 3 10.10 -1.26 2.20
CA LEU A 3 9.51 -2.53 1.78
C LEU A 3 10.06 -3.01 0.42
N GLY A 4 11.14 -2.39 -0.06
CA GLY A 4 11.81 -2.69 -1.33
C GLY A 4 11.12 -2.07 -2.55
N SER A 5 9.79 -2.11 -2.59
CA SER A 5 8.97 -1.52 -3.68
C SER A 5 8.26 -0.23 -3.27
N GLY A 6 8.61 0.30 -2.09
CA GLY A 6 8.02 1.50 -1.52
C GLY A 6 8.39 1.70 -0.06
N THR A 7 7.95 2.81 0.51
CA THR A 7 8.06 3.10 1.95
C THR A 7 6.69 3.10 2.59
N SER A 8 6.62 2.69 3.86
CA SER A 8 5.39 2.77 4.64
C SER A 8 5.57 3.53 5.95
N SER A 9 4.53 4.25 6.35
CA SER A 9 4.40 4.93 7.64
C SER A 9 2.97 4.80 8.16
N MET A 10 2.81 4.79 9.48
CA MET A 10 1.47 4.82 10.09
C MET A 10 1.00 6.27 10.20
N ASP A 11 -0.22 6.55 9.73
CA ASP A 11 -0.90 7.84 9.96
C ASP A 11 -1.86 7.66 11.13
N GLU A 12 -1.43 8.14 12.31
CA GLU A 12 -2.20 8.03 13.56
C GLU A 12 -3.51 8.82 13.51
N ARG A 13 -3.56 9.91 12.74
CA ARG A 13 -4.74 10.76 12.62
C ARG A 13 -5.86 10.07 11.83
N LEU A 14 -5.49 9.35 10.77
CA LEU A 14 -6.45 8.62 9.92
C LEU A 14 -6.61 7.14 10.32
N GLY A 15 -5.74 6.64 11.19
CA GLY A 15 -5.72 5.23 11.59
C GLY A 15 -5.41 4.29 10.43
N CYS A 16 -4.57 4.72 9.48
CA CYS A 16 -4.26 3.97 8.27
C CYS A 16 -2.77 3.86 8.02
N LEU A 17 -2.38 2.81 7.30
CA LEU A 17 -1.03 2.67 6.77
C LEU A 17 -0.92 3.52 5.50
N ARG A 18 -0.04 4.51 5.51
CA ARG A 18 0.40 5.22 4.30
C ARG A 18 1.51 4.42 3.66
N LEU A 19 1.35 4.17 2.38
CA LEU A 19 2.31 3.45 1.58
C LEU A 19 2.64 4.27 0.34
N ASN A 20 3.89 4.66 0.20
CA ASN A 20 4.38 5.30 -1.00
C ASN A 20 4.91 4.21 -1.95
N ASP A 21 4.17 3.94 -3.02
CA ASP A 21 4.52 2.98 -4.05
C ASP A 21 5.40 3.66 -5.10
N THR A 22 6.72 3.54 -4.92
CA THR A 22 7.70 4.10 -5.84
C THR A 22 7.75 3.35 -7.18
N ARG A 23 7.20 2.13 -7.26
CA ARG A 23 7.17 1.35 -8.51
C ARG A 23 6.08 1.84 -9.45
N HIS A 24 4.97 2.31 -8.92
CA HIS A 24 3.81 2.75 -9.70
C HIS A 24 3.49 4.25 -9.56
N ASP A 25 4.42 5.03 -8.97
CA ASP A 25 4.33 6.48 -8.77
C ASP A 25 2.99 6.93 -8.15
N LEU A 26 2.58 6.27 -7.07
CA LEU A 26 1.34 6.57 -6.37
C LEU A 26 1.44 6.31 -4.87
N GLU A 27 0.47 6.84 -4.12
CA GLU A 27 0.36 6.58 -2.68
C GLU A 27 -0.91 5.78 -2.37
N LEU A 28 -0.81 4.82 -1.45
CA LEU A 28 -1.93 4.04 -0.94
C LEU A 28 -2.17 4.35 0.54
N LEU A 29 -3.42 4.58 0.89
CA LEU A 29 -3.90 4.57 2.27
C LEU A 29 -4.63 3.25 2.51
N ILE A 30 -4.13 2.43 3.44
CA ILE A 30 -4.67 1.09 3.69
C ILE A 30 -5.15 1.02 5.14
N TRP A 31 -6.42 0.67 5.34
CA TRP A 31 -7.00 0.47 6.67
C TRP A 31 -6.93 -0.99 7.10
N PRO A 32 -7.00 -1.30 8.42
CA PRO A 32 -7.04 -2.67 8.92
C PRO A 32 -8.18 -3.52 8.36
N THR A 33 -9.26 -2.87 7.89
CA THR A 33 -10.38 -3.53 7.21
C THR A 33 -10.04 -4.06 5.82
N GLY A 34 -8.86 -3.73 5.28
CA GLY A 34 -8.46 -4.03 3.92
C GLY A 34 -8.96 -3.01 2.88
N ARG A 35 -9.78 -2.03 3.29
CA ARG A 35 -10.17 -0.91 2.41
C ARG A 35 -8.95 -0.07 2.09
N THR A 36 -8.84 0.34 0.83
CA THR A 36 -7.67 1.06 0.32
C THR A 36 -8.11 2.25 -0.54
N VAL A 37 -7.43 3.38 -0.38
CA VAL A 37 -7.58 4.58 -1.23
C VAL A 37 -6.25 4.83 -1.94
N ALA A 38 -6.29 4.97 -3.26
CA ALA A 38 -5.13 5.35 -4.06
C ALA A 38 -5.13 6.86 -4.31
N LEU A 39 -4.06 7.53 -3.90
CA LEU A 39 -3.80 8.94 -4.10
C LEU A 39 -2.79 9.12 -5.24
N ASN A 40 -2.88 10.26 -5.93
CA ASN A 40 -1.97 10.67 -7.01
C ASN A 40 -1.90 9.71 -8.23
N ALA A 41 -2.81 8.75 -8.33
CA ALA A 41 -2.89 7.87 -9.48
C ALA A 41 -3.31 8.64 -10.74
N ARG A 42 -2.51 8.51 -11.81
CA ARG A 42 -2.80 9.14 -13.12
C ARG A 42 -3.58 8.24 -14.07
N HIS A 43 -3.69 6.93 -13.76
CA HIS A 43 -4.35 5.97 -14.63
C HIS A 43 -4.93 4.79 -13.83
N PRO A 44 -6.14 4.28 -14.15
CA PRO A 44 -6.75 3.15 -13.45
C PRO A 44 -5.88 1.90 -13.43
N ASN A 45 -5.16 1.63 -14.52
CA ASN A 45 -4.27 0.47 -14.61
C ASN A 45 -3.13 0.52 -13.58
N MET A 46 -2.62 1.70 -13.22
CA MET A 46 -1.58 1.80 -12.20
C MET A 46 -2.12 1.43 -10.81
N VAL A 47 -3.36 1.83 -10.51
CA VAL A 47 -4.04 1.45 -9.27
C VAL A 47 -4.20 -0.07 -9.20
N ALA A 48 -4.64 -0.70 -10.29
CA ALA A 48 -4.79 -2.15 -10.35
C ALA A 48 -3.45 -2.88 -10.18
N MET A 49 -2.38 -2.42 -10.85
CA MET A 49 -1.04 -3.01 -10.74
C MET A 49 -0.47 -2.86 -9.33
N SER A 50 -0.60 -1.69 -8.72
CA SER A 50 -0.17 -1.44 -7.34
C SER A 50 -0.93 -2.32 -6.35
N ALA A 51 -2.25 -2.43 -6.49
CA ALA A 51 -3.07 -3.27 -5.64
C ALA A 51 -2.67 -4.75 -5.72
N VAL A 52 -2.45 -5.29 -6.93
CA VAL A 52 -1.99 -6.68 -7.13
C VAL A 52 -0.61 -6.89 -6.52
N HIS A 53 0.31 -5.96 -6.75
CA HIS A 53 1.67 -6.05 -6.24
C HIS A 53 1.71 -6.09 -4.71
N TRP A 54 1.04 -5.15 -4.04
CA TRP A 54 1.02 -5.07 -2.59
C TRP A 54 0.22 -6.18 -1.94
N LYS A 55 -0.89 -6.62 -2.55
CA LYS A 55 -1.62 -7.81 -2.08
C LYS A 55 -0.73 -9.04 -2.07
N SER A 56 0.04 -9.29 -3.14
CA SER A 56 1.00 -10.40 -3.17
C SER A 56 2.07 -10.23 -2.09
N LYS A 57 2.67 -9.04 -1.97
CA LYS A 57 3.70 -8.75 -0.96
C LYS A 57 3.21 -8.96 0.49
N PHE A 58 1.97 -8.59 0.78
CA PHE A 58 1.37 -8.81 2.10
C PHE A 58 1.01 -10.28 2.33
N ALA A 59 0.57 -11.01 1.30
CA ALA A 59 0.27 -12.43 1.38
C ALA A 59 1.54 -13.30 1.55
N ASP A 60 2.61 -12.96 0.83
CA ASP A 60 3.89 -13.66 0.88
C ASP A 60 4.58 -13.50 2.24
N LYS A 61 4.38 -12.35 2.90
CA LYS A 61 4.80 -12.15 4.28
C LYS A 61 3.81 -12.84 5.24
N LYS A 62 4.04 -14.13 5.52
CA LYS A 62 3.60 -14.81 6.77
C LYS A 62 4.09 -14.12 8.08
N SER A 63 4.70 -12.93 8.00
CA SER A 63 5.31 -12.20 9.13
C SER A 63 4.40 -11.17 9.81
N PHE A 64 3.16 -10.99 9.37
CA PHE A 64 2.13 -10.39 10.25
C PHE A 64 1.38 -11.52 10.96
N LYS A 65 2.07 -12.23 11.86
CA LYS A 65 1.37 -12.92 12.94
C LYS A 65 1.04 -11.86 13.99
N ALA A 66 -0.25 -11.62 14.16
CA ALA A 66 -0.79 -11.03 15.38
C ALA A 66 -0.42 -11.88 16.60
#